data_AF-A0A453QUQ7-F1
#
_entry.id   AF-A0A453QUQ7-F1
#
_cell.length_a   1.000
_cell.length_b   1.000
_cell.length_c   1.000
_cell.angle_alpha   90.00
_cell.angle_beta   90.00
_cell.angle_gamma   90.00
#
_symmetry.space_group_name_H-M   'P 1'
#
loop_
_entity.id
_entity.type
_entity.pdbx_description
1 polymer ?
#
loop_
_entity_poly.entity_id
_entity_poly.type
_entity_poly.pdbx_seq_one_letter_code
_entity_poly.pdbx_strand_id
1 'polypeptide(L)'
;PREAPNPTAPPTTPRPSPHPIHPTPRRRRAQPARRKASEAKMYVVKRDGRTETVHFDKITARLKKLSYGLSQEHCDPVLVAQKVCAGVYKGVTTSQLDELAAETAAALTASHPDYASLAARIAVSNLHKNTKKSFSETIKDMYLHYNERSGLLSPLIAEDIYEVIMKNAARLDSEIIYDRDFDYDYFGFKTLERSYLLKLGGVVVERPQHMLMRVSVGIHKDDIDSAIRTYHLMSQRWFTHASPTLFNAGTPRPQLSSCFLICMKDDSIEGIYDTLKECAVISKSAGGIGVSVHNIRATGSYIRGTNGTSNGIVPMLRVFNDTARYVDQGGGKRKGAFAVYLEPWHADIFEFLDLRKNHGKEENRARDLFFALWVPDLFMQRVQNNEDWSLFCPNEAPGLADCWGEKFEELYKKYEKAGKAKKVIPAQTLWFDILKAQIETGTPYMLYKVQFNVKTLDCIPSFDAVNDLVPMILMLLIYLQDSCNRKSNQQNLGTIKSSNLCTEIIEFTSPEETAVCNLASIALPRFVREKGVPIESHPSKLAGSNGSKNRYFDFDKLGEVCSDPTVDPHFWPVK
;
A
#
# COMPACT_ATOMS: atom_id res chain seq x y z
N PRO A 1 -28.04 -40.46 -32.57
CA PRO A 1 -28.75 -41.64 -33.11
C PRO A 1 -29.65 -42.29 -32.04
N ARG A 2 -30.98 -42.38 -32.17
CA ARG A 2 -31.95 -41.98 -33.23
C ARG A 2 -33.17 -41.37 -32.50
N GLU A 3 -33.69 -40.20 -32.87
CA GLU A 3 -34.81 -39.99 -33.81
C GLU A 3 -36.13 -40.71 -33.45
N ALA A 4 -37.17 -39.90 -33.14
CA ALA A 4 -38.49 -39.78 -33.80
C ALA A 4 -39.27 -41.05 -34.24
N PRO A 5 -40.63 -41.08 -34.22
CA PRO A 5 -41.49 -39.98 -34.70
C PRO A 5 -42.87 -39.77 -34.00
N ASN A 6 -43.69 -38.91 -34.62
CA ASN A 6 -45.08 -38.52 -34.29
C ASN A 6 -45.93 -38.62 -35.58
N PRO A 7 -47.24 -38.98 -35.55
CA PRO A 7 -48.17 -38.32 -36.50
C PRO A 7 -49.68 -38.22 -36.12
N THR A 8 -50.26 -37.04 -36.39
CA THR A 8 -51.60 -36.76 -37.01
C THR A 8 -52.96 -37.05 -36.30
N ALA A 9 -53.99 -36.30 -36.75
CA ALA A 9 -55.45 -36.34 -36.46
C ALA A 9 -56.21 -36.15 -37.82
N PRO A 10 -57.54 -35.83 -37.96
CA PRO A 10 -58.70 -35.67 -37.05
C PRO A 10 -59.93 -36.53 -37.51
N PRO A 11 -61.23 -36.17 -37.23
CA PRO A 11 -62.03 -35.41 -38.22
C PRO A 11 -63.18 -34.49 -37.69
N THR A 12 -63.93 -33.89 -38.63
CA THR A 12 -65.03 -32.88 -38.50
C THR A 12 -66.40 -33.46 -38.05
N THR A 13 -67.53 -32.74 -37.84
CA THR A 13 -68.07 -31.41 -38.28
C THR A 13 -69.02 -30.85 -37.16
N PRO A 14 -70.17 -30.10 -37.28
CA PRO A 14 -70.92 -29.44 -38.37
C PRO A 14 -71.21 -27.91 -38.11
N ARG A 15 -72.41 -27.39 -38.44
CA ARG A 15 -72.98 -26.03 -38.18
C ARG A 15 -74.53 -26.07 -38.17
N PRO A 16 -75.22 -24.97 -37.80
CA PRO A 16 -76.26 -24.43 -38.70
C PRO A 16 -76.17 -22.90 -38.95
N SER A 17 -77.09 -22.36 -39.77
CA SER A 17 -77.27 -20.95 -40.20
C SER A 17 -78.72 -20.81 -40.79
N PRO A 18 -79.20 -19.69 -41.40
CA PRO A 18 -78.70 -18.29 -41.53
C PRO A 18 -79.79 -17.18 -41.33
N HIS A 19 -79.46 -15.93 -41.74
CA HIS A 19 -80.32 -14.79 -42.18
C HIS A 19 -80.75 -13.69 -41.17
N PRO A 20 -81.08 -12.45 -41.64
CA PRO A 20 -80.89 -11.82 -42.96
C PRO A 20 -79.98 -10.55 -42.92
N ILE A 21 -79.95 -9.76 -44.02
CA ILE A 21 -79.04 -8.62 -44.28
C ILE A 21 -79.83 -7.33 -44.55
N HIS A 22 -79.35 -6.16 -44.09
CA HIS A 22 -79.68 -4.84 -44.66
C HIS A 22 -78.51 -3.82 -44.48
N PRO A 23 -78.52 -2.65 -45.16
CA PRO A 23 -77.31 -2.10 -45.80
C PRO A 23 -76.51 -1.03 -45.03
N THR A 24 -75.35 -0.68 -45.59
CA THR A 24 -74.36 0.25 -45.02
C THR A 24 -74.46 1.69 -45.55
N PRO A 25 -74.15 2.69 -44.72
CA PRO A 25 -73.70 4.01 -45.17
C PRO A 25 -72.15 4.12 -45.16
N ARG A 26 -71.56 4.69 -46.20
CA ARG A 26 -70.10 4.91 -46.30
C ARG A 26 -69.60 5.90 -45.23
N ARG A 27 -68.79 5.46 -44.27
CA ARG A 27 -67.92 6.36 -43.47
C ARG A 27 -66.53 6.47 -44.08
N ARG A 28 -65.99 7.69 -44.13
CA ARG A 28 -64.66 8.01 -44.68
C ARG A 28 -63.56 7.26 -43.91
N ARG A 29 -62.51 6.81 -44.62
CA ARG A 29 -61.24 6.41 -43.99
C ARG A 29 -60.65 7.63 -43.27
N ALA A 30 -60.65 7.63 -41.94
CA ALA A 30 -59.78 8.51 -41.18
C ALA A 30 -58.34 7.99 -41.31
N GLN A 31 -57.39 8.88 -41.60
CA GLN A 31 -55.97 8.55 -41.50
C GLN A 31 -55.63 8.31 -40.02
N PRO A 32 -54.75 7.34 -39.67
CA PRO A 32 -54.27 7.20 -38.31
C PRO A 32 -53.50 8.47 -37.95
N ALA A 33 -53.99 9.22 -36.95
CA ALA A 33 -53.34 10.43 -36.50
C ALA A 33 -51.91 10.10 -36.05
N ARG A 34 -50.91 10.77 -36.64
CA ARG A 34 -49.52 10.71 -36.16
C ARG A 34 -49.47 11.21 -34.72
N ARG A 35 -49.53 10.30 -33.75
CA ARG A 35 -48.96 10.54 -32.42
C ARG A 35 -47.50 10.93 -32.67
N LYS A 36 -47.18 12.22 -32.51
CA LYS A 36 -45.78 12.64 -32.39
C LYS A 36 -45.23 11.89 -31.18
N ALA A 37 -44.36 10.91 -31.43
CA ALA A 37 -43.43 10.50 -30.38
C ALA A 37 -42.66 11.76 -30.01
N SER A 38 -42.79 12.21 -28.76
CA SER A 38 -41.94 13.27 -28.26
C SER A 38 -40.51 12.73 -28.25
N GLU A 39 -39.65 13.31 -29.07
CA GLU A 39 -38.20 13.05 -29.00
C GLU A 39 -37.78 13.31 -27.55
N ALA A 40 -37.40 12.24 -26.86
CA ALA A 40 -37.11 12.28 -25.42
C ALA A 40 -35.73 12.91 -25.21
N LYS A 41 -35.66 14.24 -25.42
CA LYS A 41 -34.42 15.03 -25.41
C LYS A 41 -33.50 14.60 -24.28
N MET A 42 -32.28 14.22 -24.66
CA MET A 42 -31.27 13.76 -23.74
C MET A 42 -30.91 14.89 -22.78
N TYR A 43 -31.01 14.63 -21.48
CA TYR A 43 -30.73 15.59 -20.43
C TYR A 43 -29.79 15.02 -19.37
N VAL A 44 -29.05 15.91 -18.71
CA VAL A 44 -28.22 15.66 -17.54
C VAL A 44 -28.85 16.27 -16.29
N VAL A 45 -28.53 15.72 -15.13
CA VAL A 45 -28.90 16.29 -13.82
C VAL A 45 -27.71 17.03 -13.23
N LYS A 46 -27.88 18.32 -12.93
CA LYS A 46 -26.85 19.17 -12.31
C LYS A 46 -26.67 18.86 -10.82
N ARG A 47 -25.56 19.35 -10.28
CA ARG A 47 -25.26 19.32 -8.83
C ARG A 47 -26.27 20.11 -7.99
N ASP A 48 -26.98 21.08 -8.58
CA ASP A 48 -28.10 21.82 -7.96
C ASP A 48 -29.47 21.16 -8.23
N GLY A 49 -29.50 19.90 -8.68
CA GLY A 49 -30.71 19.13 -9.00
C GLY A 49 -31.42 19.54 -10.29
N ARG A 50 -31.06 20.65 -10.93
CA ARG A 50 -31.71 21.12 -12.16
C ARG A 50 -31.35 20.24 -13.36
N THR A 51 -32.30 20.04 -14.27
CA THR A 51 -32.05 19.36 -15.54
C THR A 51 -31.56 20.33 -16.62
N GLU A 52 -30.66 19.89 -17.49
CA GLU A 52 -30.26 20.62 -18.70
C GLU A 52 -30.08 19.65 -19.88
N THR A 53 -30.42 20.09 -21.10
CA THR A 53 -30.18 19.33 -22.34
C THR A 53 -28.68 19.02 -22.52
N VAL A 54 -28.35 17.84 -23.03
CA VAL A 54 -26.97 17.52 -23.40
C VAL A 54 -26.53 18.38 -24.58
N HIS A 55 -25.43 19.13 -24.41
CA HIS A 55 -24.80 19.94 -25.44
C HIS A 55 -23.34 19.51 -25.59
N PHE A 56 -23.00 18.93 -26.75
CA PHE A 56 -21.64 18.48 -27.08
C PHE A 56 -20.59 19.59 -26.84
N ASP A 57 -20.88 20.80 -27.33
CA ASP A 57 -19.96 21.94 -27.25
C ASP A 57 -19.61 22.34 -25.80
N LYS A 58 -20.53 22.12 -24.84
CA LYS A 58 -20.28 22.42 -23.43
C LYS A 58 -19.34 21.40 -22.77
N ILE A 59 -19.38 20.15 -23.22
CA ILE A 59 -18.43 19.12 -22.80
C ILE A 59 -17.06 19.45 -23.42
N THR A 60 -17.00 19.59 -24.75
CA THR A 60 -15.78 19.90 -25.50
C THR A 60 -15.09 21.18 -25.02
N ALA A 61 -15.82 22.28 -24.79
CA ALA A 61 -15.27 23.53 -24.28
C ALA A 61 -14.69 23.39 -22.86
N ARG A 62 -15.30 22.55 -22.00
CA ARG A 62 -14.73 22.25 -20.67
C ARG A 62 -13.43 21.47 -20.78
N LEU A 63 -13.39 20.43 -21.62
CA LEU A 63 -12.18 19.62 -21.78
C LEU A 63 -11.03 20.47 -22.38
N LYS A 64 -11.33 21.32 -23.37
CA LYS A 64 -10.37 22.30 -23.92
C LYS A 64 -9.87 23.32 -22.88
N LYS A 65 -10.67 23.68 -21.86
CA LYS A 65 -10.20 24.53 -20.74
C LYS A 65 -9.22 23.80 -19.82
N LEU A 66 -9.25 22.47 -19.76
CA LEU A 66 -8.38 21.66 -18.89
C LEU A 66 -7.10 21.18 -19.61
N SER A 67 -7.05 21.22 -20.94
CA SER A 67 -5.88 20.82 -21.76
C SER A 67 -4.82 21.91 -21.92
N TYR A 68 -4.70 22.85 -20.97
CA TYR A 68 -3.68 23.91 -21.02
C TYR A 68 -2.26 23.33 -20.92
N GLY A 69 -1.36 23.75 -21.81
CA GLY A 69 0.03 23.26 -21.83
C GLY A 69 0.20 21.77 -22.17
N LEU A 70 -0.82 21.11 -22.73
CA LEU A 70 -0.71 19.76 -23.29
C LEU A 70 -0.48 19.83 -24.81
N SER A 71 0.09 18.78 -25.41
CA SER A 71 0.30 18.70 -26.87
C SER A 71 -1.03 18.73 -27.62
N GLN A 72 -1.27 19.77 -28.41
CA GLN A 72 -2.47 19.89 -29.25
C GLN A 72 -2.47 18.91 -30.43
N GLU A 73 -1.31 18.37 -30.81
CA GLU A 73 -1.16 17.40 -31.89
C GLU A 73 -1.50 15.97 -31.44
N HIS A 74 -1.24 15.65 -30.16
CA HIS A 74 -1.36 14.27 -29.65
C HIS A 74 -2.48 14.11 -28.61
N CYS A 75 -2.88 15.17 -27.90
CA CYS A 75 -3.93 15.16 -26.89
C CYS A 75 -5.13 16.00 -27.34
N ASP A 76 -6.04 15.41 -28.12
CA ASP A 76 -7.25 16.06 -28.59
C ASP A 76 -8.42 15.94 -27.60
N PRO A 77 -8.92 17.04 -27.02
CA PRO A 77 -10.10 17.01 -26.15
C PRO A 77 -11.41 16.71 -26.90
N VAL A 78 -11.47 16.87 -28.23
CA VAL A 78 -12.66 16.56 -29.04
C VAL A 78 -12.86 15.05 -29.16
N LEU A 79 -11.80 14.27 -29.39
CA LEU A 79 -11.83 12.80 -29.36
C LEU A 79 -12.34 12.25 -28.03
N VAL A 80 -11.93 12.85 -26.90
CA VAL A 80 -12.47 12.50 -25.57
C VAL A 80 -13.97 12.80 -25.51
N ALA A 81 -14.39 14.00 -25.90
CA ALA A 81 -15.81 14.40 -25.89
C ALA A 81 -16.69 13.50 -26.79
N GLN A 82 -16.20 13.09 -27.97
CA GLN A 82 -16.90 12.16 -28.87
C GLN A 82 -17.14 10.81 -28.19
N LYS A 83 -16.09 10.21 -27.60
CA LYS A 83 -16.20 8.93 -26.89
C LYS A 83 -17.13 9.02 -25.66
N VAL A 84 -17.02 10.09 -24.88
CA VAL A 84 -17.90 10.34 -23.73
C VAL A 84 -19.36 10.43 -24.18
N CYS A 85 -19.66 11.19 -25.22
CA CYS A 85 -21.03 11.36 -25.72
C CYS A 85 -21.69 10.06 -26.20
N ALA A 86 -20.92 9.07 -26.65
CA ALA A 86 -21.45 7.73 -26.97
C ALA A 86 -21.88 6.93 -25.72
N GLY A 87 -21.29 7.22 -24.55
CA GLY A 87 -21.63 6.58 -23.27
C GLY A 87 -22.67 7.32 -22.41
N VAL A 88 -23.17 8.47 -22.86
CA VAL A 88 -24.18 9.25 -22.11
C VAL A 88 -25.54 8.55 -22.15
N TYR A 89 -26.22 8.49 -21.01
CA TYR A 89 -27.61 8.07 -20.91
C TYR A 89 -28.51 9.17 -20.33
N LYS A 90 -29.81 9.07 -20.60
CA LYS A 90 -30.82 10.05 -20.17
C LYS A 90 -30.89 10.10 -18.63
N GLY A 91 -30.63 11.28 -18.05
CA GLY A 91 -30.68 11.51 -16.61
C GLY A 91 -29.35 11.29 -15.88
N VAL A 92 -28.24 11.00 -16.57
CA VAL A 92 -26.91 10.93 -15.94
C VAL A 92 -26.56 12.24 -15.22
N THR A 93 -25.94 12.15 -14.05
CA THR A 93 -25.53 13.37 -13.32
C THR A 93 -24.30 14.02 -13.95
N THR A 94 -24.18 15.33 -13.79
CA THR A 94 -22.97 16.11 -14.17
C THR A 94 -21.73 15.78 -13.35
N SER A 95 -21.81 14.89 -12.35
CA SER A 95 -20.65 14.33 -11.65
C SER A 95 -20.21 13.01 -12.30
N GLN A 96 -21.15 12.10 -12.58
CA GLN A 96 -20.89 10.86 -13.33
C GLN A 96 -20.40 11.13 -14.76
N LEU A 97 -20.89 12.20 -15.40
CA LEU A 97 -20.40 12.64 -16.72
C LEU A 97 -18.94 13.10 -16.69
N ASP A 98 -18.52 13.75 -15.60
CA ASP A 98 -17.13 14.18 -15.42
C ASP A 98 -16.22 12.98 -15.12
N GLU A 99 -16.71 12.02 -14.32
CA GLU A 99 -16.01 10.76 -14.03
C GLU A 99 -15.78 9.94 -15.31
N LEU A 100 -16.83 9.70 -16.10
CA LEU A 100 -16.74 9.01 -17.39
C LEU A 100 -15.76 9.71 -18.35
N ALA A 101 -15.68 11.04 -18.31
CA ALA A 101 -14.71 11.80 -19.10
C ALA A 101 -13.26 11.64 -18.60
N ALA A 102 -13.05 11.53 -17.29
CA ALA A 102 -11.74 11.24 -16.71
C ALA A 102 -11.30 9.79 -17.05
N GLU A 103 -12.19 8.80 -16.91
CA GLU A 103 -11.93 7.40 -17.30
C GLU A 103 -11.62 7.27 -18.80
N THR A 104 -12.42 7.94 -19.66
CA THR A 104 -12.22 7.93 -21.12
C THR A 104 -10.88 8.54 -21.53
N ALA A 105 -10.47 9.63 -20.87
CA ALA A 105 -9.15 10.20 -21.05
C ALA A 105 -8.05 9.27 -20.51
N ALA A 106 -8.22 8.66 -19.33
CA ALA A 106 -7.24 7.74 -18.76
C ALA A 106 -6.97 6.53 -19.68
N ALA A 107 -8.01 5.99 -20.33
CA ALA A 107 -7.87 4.93 -21.32
C ALA A 107 -7.08 5.35 -22.59
N LEU A 108 -7.04 6.64 -22.92
CA LEU A 108 -6.25 7.19 -24.02
C LEU A 108 -4.77 7.45 -23.67
N THR A 109 -4.35 7.23 -22.42
CA THR A 109 -2.93 7.31 -21.99
C THR A 109 -2.02 6.42 -22.84
N ALA A 110 -2.53 5.27 -23.32
CA ALA A 110 -1.81 4.36 -24.21
C ALA A 110 -1.52 4.96 -25.61
N SER A 111 -2.17 6.06 -25.98
CA SER A 111 -1.90 6.82 -27.22
C SER A 111 -0.95 7.99 -26.98
N HIS A 112 -1.08 8.71 -25.86
CA HIS A 112 -0.14 9.77 -25.47
C HIS A 112 -0.22 10.05 -23.95
N PRO A 113 0.91 10.24 -23.24
CA PRO A 113 0.92 10.44 -21.77
C PRO A 113 0.13 11.68 -21.30
N ASP A 114 0.00 12.73 -22.13
CA ASP A 114 -0.79 13.92 -21.77
C ASP A 114 -2.27 13.62 -21.49
N TYR A 115 -2.82 12.54 -22.04
CA TYR A 115 -4.19 12.12 -21.70
C TYR A 115 -4.33 11.71 -20.22
N ALA A 116 -3.27 11.23 -19.56
CA ALA A 116 -3.28 10.99 -18.11
C ALA A 116 -3.32 12.31 -17.32
N SER A 117 -2.61 13.34 -17.79
CA SER A 117 -2.66 14.70 -17.23
C SER A 117 -4.05 15.32 -17.42
N LEU A 118 -4.66 15.16 -18.61
CA LEU A 118 -6.02 15.60 -18.88
C LEU A 118 -7.04 14.86 -17.99
N ALA A 119 -6.93 13.53 -17.88
CA ALA A 119 -7.77 12.71 -17.01
C ALA A 119 -7.72 13.15 -15.54
N ALA A 120 -6.51 13.36 -15.01
CA ALA A 120 -6.31 13.86 -13.65
C ALA A 120 -7.01 15.21 -13.45
N ARG A 121 -6.81 16.16 -14.37
CA ARG A 121 -7.42 17.49 -14.31
C ARG A 121 -8.94 17.45 -14.40
N ILE A 122 -9.53 16.52 -15.14
CA ILE A 122 -10.98 16.31 -15.18
C ILE A 122 -11.48 15.80 -13.81
N ALA A 123 -10.82 14.79 -13.24
CA ALA A 123 -11.19 14.21 -11.94
C ALA A 123 -11.05 15.23 -10.78
N VAL A 124 -9.94 15.97 -10.74
CA VAL A 124 -9.73 17.08 -9.78
C VAL A 124 -10.79 18.19 -9.97
N SER A 125 -11.09 18.56 -11.23
CA SER A 125 -12.16 19.50 -11.56
C SER A 125 -13.56 19.00 -11.17
N ASN A 126 -13.77 17.69 -11.07
CA ASN A 126 -14.99 17.08 -10.53
C ASN A 126 -15.01 17.24 -9.00
N LEU A 127 -13.96 16.79 -8.30
CA LEU A 127 -13.83 16.88 -6.85
C LEU A 127 -13.99 18.33 -6.35
N HIS A 128 -13.34 19.29 -7.00
CA HIS A 128 -13.43 20.73 -6.65
C HIS A 128 -14.84 21.33 -6.78
N LYS A 129 -15.77 20.66 -7.48
CA LYS A 129 -17.19 21.04 -7.59
C LYS A 129 -18.10 20.26 -6.64
N ASN A 130 -17.57 19.23 -5.99
CA ASN A 130 -18.27 18.37 -5.04
C ASN A 130 -17.84 18.62 -3.58
N THR A 131 -16.80 19.44 -3.36
CA THR A 131 -16.17 19.76 -2.06
C THR A 131 -16.15 21.27 -1.80
N LYS A 132 -16.24 21.67 -0.52
CA LYS A 132 -16.05 23.08 -0.11
C LYS A 132 -14.66 23.61 -0.51
N LYS A 133 -14.51 24.93 -0.61
CA LYS A 133 -13.20 25.56 -0.89
C LYS A 133 -12.40 25.80 0.40
N SER A 134 -13.00 26.38 1.44
CA SER A 134 -12.31 26.60 2.71
C SER A 134 -11.90 25.27 3.35
N PHE A 135 -10.66 25.19 3.80
CA PHE A 135 -10.13 24.12 4.64
C PHE A 135 -10.74 24.20 6.04
N SER A 136 -10.81 25.39 6.64
CA SER A 136 -11.38 25.56 7.99
C SER A 136 -12.87 25.15 8.07
N GLU A 137 -13.69 25.50 7.07
CA GLU A 137 -15.07 25.00 6.96
C GLU A 137 -15.16 23.48 6.80
N THR A 138 -14.23 22.88 6.04
CA THR A 138 -14.23 21.44 5.77
C THR A 138 -13.79 20.65 7.02
N ILE A 139 -12.81 21.17 7.77
CA ILE A 139 -12.39 20.66 9.07
C ILE A 139 -13.54 20.78 10.10
N LYS A 140 -14.30 21.88 10.07
CA LYS A 140 -15.48 22.04 10.93
C LYS A 140 -16.57 21.01 10.64
N ASP A 141 -16.86 20.71 9.38
CA ASP A 141 -17.80 19.63 9.01
C ASP A 141 -17.32 18.26 9.51
N MET A 142 -16.01 18.00 9.43
CA MET A 142 -15.39 16.75 9.89
C MET A 142 -15.32 16.62 11.41
N TYR A 143 -15.21 17.73 12.16
CA TYR A 143 -15.26 17.73 13.62
C TYR A 143 -16.70 17.57 14.13
N LEU A 144 -17.65 18.29 13.54
CA LEU A 144 -19.07 18.24 13.92
C LEU A 144 -19.83 17.02 13.32
N HIS A 145 -19.12 16.04 12.76
CA HIS A 145 -19.72 14.85 12.18
C HIS A 145 -20.41 13.99 13.26
N TYR A 146 -21.67 13.66 13.04
CA TYR A 146 -22.41 12.66 13.81
C TYR A 146 -22.71 11.43 12.95
N ASN A 147 -22.73 10.26 13.57
CA ASN A 147 -23.12 9.02 12.92
C ASN A 147 -24.66 8.93 12.87
N GLU A 148 -25.24 9.01 11.67
CA GLU A 148 -26.70 9.05 11.47
C GLU A 148 -27.48 7.89 12.09
N ARG A 149 -26.85 6.71 12.29
CA ARG A 149 -27.52 5.51 12.81
C ARG A 149 -27.50 5.42 14.34
N SER A 150 -26.49 6.00 15.00
CA SER A 150 -26.38 6.00 16.47
C SER A 150 -26.76 7.34 17.09
N GLY A 151 -26.81 8.43 16.30
CA GLY A 151 -27.01 9.79 16.79
C GLY A 151 -25.81 10.37 17.55
N LEU A 152 -24.70 9.62 17.67
CA LEU A 152 -23.53 10.03 18.44
C LEU A 152 -22.56 10.85 17.59
N LEU A 153 -21.98 11.89 18.20
CA LEU A 153 -20.85 12.61 17.64
C LEU A 153 -19.70 11.63 17.36
N SER A 154 -19.14 11.69 16.16
CA SER A 154 -18.13 10.78 15.62
C SER A 154 -17.07 11.62 14.88
N PRO A 155 -16.31 12.46 15.60
CA PRO A 155 -15.42 13.44 15.00
C PRO A 155 -14.28 12.72 14.25
N LEU A 156 -13.97 13.18 13.04
CA LEU A 156 -12.83 12.67 12.27
C LEU A 156 -11.51 13.43 12.56
N ILE A 157 -11.62 14.57 13.24
CA ILE A 157 -10.50 15.46 13.62
C ILE A 157 -10.37 15.46 15.15
N ALA A 158 -9.15 15.50 15.68
CA ALA A 158 -8.90 15.62 17.12
C ALA A 158 -9.30 17.01 17.64
N GLU A 159 -9.74 17.10 18.90
CA GLU A 159 -10.21 18.36 19.51
C GLU A 159 -9.09 19.41 19.61
N ASP A 160 -7.89 19.02 20.03
CA ASP A 160 -6.71 19.91 20.10
C ASP A 160 -6.31 20.44 18.71
N ILE A 161 -6.32 19.58 17.69
CA ILE A 161 -6.03 19.98 16.31
C ILE A 161 -7.14 20.85 15.71
N TYR A 162 -8.41 20.59 16.05
CA TYR A 162 -9.53 21.44 15.65
C TYR A 162 -9.40 22.85 16.25
N GLU A 163 -9.10 22.98 17.54
CA GLU A 163 -8.88 24.28 18.18
C GLU A 163 -7.73 25.05 17.52
N VAL A 164 -6.58 24.39 17.30
CA VAL A 164 -5.42 24.99 16.61
C VAL A 164 -5.77 25.46 15.20
N ILE A 165 -6.50 24.66 14.41
CA ILE A 165 -6.92 25.03 13.05
C ILE A 165 -7.89 26.23 13.09
N MET A 166 -8.88 26.22 13.98
CA MET A 166 -9.90 27.28 14.03
C MET A 166 -9.34 28.60 14.57
N LYS A 167 -8.44 28.56 15.54
CA LYS A 167 -7.64 29.70 16.05
C LYS A 167 -6.83 30.39 14.94
N ASN A 168 -6.36 29.63 13.96
CA ASN A 168 -5.49 30.11 12.87
C ASN A 168 -6.18 30.10 11.48
N ALA A 169 -7.50 29.92 11.43
CA ALA A 169 -8.26 29.58 10.22
C ALA A 169 -7.99 30.49 9.03
N ALA A 170 -8.00 31.81 9.24
CA ALA A 170 -7.78 32.80 8.17
C ALA A 170 -6.39 32.71 7.54
N ARG A 171 -5.35 32.37 8.33
CA ARG A 171 -4.00 32.16 7.82
C ARG A 171 -3.94 30.85 7.04
N LEU A 172 -4.36 29.75 7.64
CA LEU A 172 -4.33 28.42 7.03
C LEU A 172 -5.15 28.33 5.73
N ASP A 173 -6.32 28.99 5.65
CA ASP A 173 -7.12 29.07 4.41
C ASP A 173 -6.46 29.90 3.30
N SER A 174 -5.56 30.85 3.65
CA SER A 174 -4.88 31.73 2.69
C SER A 174 -3.61 31.14 2.05
N GLU A 175 -2.88 30.29 2.79
CA GLU A 175 -1.64 29.65 2.31
C GLU A 175 -1.92 28.51 1.31
N ILE A 176 -3.16 27.96 1.29
CA ILE A 176 -3.49 26.79 0.48
C ILE A 176 -3.66 27.14 -1.01
N ILE A 177 -2.77 26.58 -1.84
CA ILE A 177 -2.74 26.77 -3.28
C ILE A 177 -3.41 25.58 -3.97
N TYR A 178 -4.73 25.69 -4.17
CA TYR A 178 -5.57 24.64 -4.78
C TYR A 178 -5.16 24.22 -6.20
N ASP A 179 -4.41 25.06 -6.92
CA ASP A 179 -3.93 24.69 -8.26
C ASP A 179 -2.89 23.55 -8.23
N ARG A 180 -2.25 23.30 -7.06
CA ARG A 180 -1.39 22.13 -6.83
C ARG A 180 -2.16 20.80 -6.88
N ASP A 181 -3.49 20.80 -6.78
CA ASP A 181 -4.28 19.59 -7.02
C ASP A 181 -4.25 19.14 -8.50
N PHE A 182 -4.05 20.06 -9.46
CA PHE A 182 -3.96 19.73 -10.90
C PHE A 182 -2.60 19.16 -11.34
N ASP A 183 -1.66 19.03 -10.39
CA ASP A 183 -0.28 18.61 -10.62
C ASP A 183 -0.09 17.08 -10.41
N TYR A 184 -1.08 16.40 -9.80
CA TYR A 184 -1.17 14.93 -9.72
C TYR A 184 -1.50 14.29 -11.07
N ASP A 185 -1.13 13.01 -11.25
CA ASP A 185 -1.64 12.18 -12.34
C ASP A 185 -2.92 11.42 -11.93
N TYR A 186 -3.57 10.77 -12.91
CA TYR A 186 -4.89 10.17 -12.70
C TYR A 186 -4.86 9.04 -11.67
N PHE A 187 -3.85 8.18 -11.70
CA PHE A 187 -3.74 7.03 -10.80
C PHE A 187 -3.32 7.44 -9.39
N GLY A 188 -2.44 8.44 -9.24
CA GLY A 188 -2.13 9.08 -7.96
C GLY A 188 -3.36 9.73 -7.34
N PHE A 189 -4.10 10.53 -8.12
CA PHE A 189 -5.35 11.14 -7.65
C PHE A 189 -6.39 10.10 -7.22
N LYS A 190 -6.65 9.08 -8.06
CA LYS A 190 -7.61 8.01 -7.72
C LYS A 190 -7.16 7.16 -6.53
N THR A 191 -5.86 7.04 -6.28
CA THR A 191 -5.33 6.41 -5.06
C THR A 191 -5.66 7.24 -3.82
N LEU A 192 -5.49 8.57 -3.88
CA LEU A 192 -5.88 9.49 -2.80
C LEU A 192 -7.39 9.45 -2.55
N GLU A 193 -8.21 9.59 -3.59
CA GLU A 193 -9.67 9.58 -3.53
C GLU A 193 -10.24 8.25 -2.99
N ARG A 194 -9.60 7.11 -3.30
CA ARG A 194 -10.01 5.81 -2.78
C ARG A 194 -9.78 5.69 -1.27
N SER A 195 -8.59 6.01 -0.78
CA SER A 195 -8.14 5.57 0.55
C SER A 195 -7.69 6.67 1.52
N TYR A 196 -7.26 7.84 1.03
CA TYR A 196 -6.59 8.87 1.85
C TYR A 196 -7.48 10.06 2.19
N LEU A 197 -8.27 10.54 1.23
CA LEU A 197 -9.15 11.69 1.43
C LEU A 197 -10.34 11.30 2.32
N LEU A 198 -10.54 12.04 3.41
CA LEU A 198 -11.59 11.78 4.39
C LEU A 198 -13.00 11.97 3.82
N LYS A 199 -13.93 11.16 4.35
CA LYS A 199 -15.28 10.93 3.81
C LYS A 199 -16.36 11.07 4.88
N LEU A 200 -17.40 11.84 4.59
CA LEU A 200 -18.61 11.94 5.43
C LEU A 200 -19.77 11.24 4.69
N GLY A 201 -20.48 10.33 5.37
CA GLY A 201 -21.53 9.52 4.74
C GLY A 201 -21.05 8.65 3.56
N GLY A 202 -19.73 8.41 3.44
CA GLY A 202 -19.10 7.75 2.30
C GLY A 202 -18.69 8.69 1.13
N VAL A 203 -19.10 9.95 1.16
CA VAL A 203 -18.76 10.97 0.15
C VAL A 203 -17.46 11.68 0.55
N VAL A 204 -16.54 11.88 -0.40
CA VAL A 204 -15.29 12.63 -0.16
C VAL A 204 -15.63 14.10 0.10
N VAL A 205 -15.17 14.63 1.23
CA VAL A 205 -15.26 16.06 1.56
C VAL A 205 -13.92 16.78 1.46
N GLU A 206 -12.83 16.04 1.65
CA GLU A 206 -11.46 16.55 1.73
C GLU A 206 -10.81 16.65 0.34
N ARG A 207 -10.16 17.78 0.04
CA ARG A 207 -9.28 17.92 -1.14
C ARG A 207 -7.85 17.44 -0.83
N PRO A 208 -7.01 17.09 -1.82
CA PRO A 208 -5.61 16.74 -1.55
C PRO A 208 -4.89 17.85 -0.77
N GLN A 209 -5.04 19.12 -1.13
CA GLN A 209 -4.46 20.21 -0.30
C GLN A 209 -4.98 20.25 1.14
N HIS A 210 -6.27 19.94 1.38
CA HIS A 210 -6.84 19.88 2.73
C HIS A 210 -6.19 18.76 3.55
N MET A 211 -6.00 17.58 2.95
CA MET A 211 -5.30 16.46 3.56
C MET A 211 -3.85 16.83 3.92
N LEU A 212 -3.10 17.47 3.00
CA LEU A 212 -1.72 17.88 3.26
C LEU A 212 -1.63 18.93 4.39
N MET A 213 -2.56 19.90 4.46
CA MET A 213 -2.61 20.87 5.55
C MET A 213 -3.01 20.23 6.88
N ARG A 214 -4.02 19.33 6.89
CA ARG A 214 -4.40 18.54 8.08
C ARG A 214 -3.21 17.74 8.62
N VAL A 215 -2.45 17.09 7.74
CA VAL A 215 -1.25 16.33 8.14
C VAL A 215 -0.21 17.25 8.75
N SER A 216 0.06 18.39 8.10
CA SER A 216 1.06 19.36 8.56
C SER A 216 0.74 19.94 9.94
N VAL A 217 -0.50 20.42 10.15
CA VAL A 217 -0.93 20.89 11.49
C VAL A 217 -1.04 19.73 12.49
N GLY A 218 -1.40 18.53 12.03
CA GLY A 218 -1.44 17.31 12.86
C GLY A 218 -0.07 16.87 13.40
N ILE A 219 1.03 17.26 12.75
CA ILE A 219 2.40 17.02 13.21
C ILE A 219 2.89 18.18 14.09
N HIS A 220 2.74 19.43 13.64
CA HIS A 220 3.38 20.60 14.28
C HIS A 220 2.53 21.33 15.32
N LYS A 221 1.21 21.04 15.39
CA LYS A 221 0.26 21.65 16.32
C LYS A 221 0.33 23.18 16.31
N ASP A 222 0.58 23.83 17.44
CA ASP A 222 0.66 25.29 17.56
C ASP A 222 1.82 25.93 16.77
N ASP A 223 2.82 25.17 16.31
CA ASP A 223 3.84 25.69 15.39
C ASP A 223 3.30 25.76 13.95
N ILE A 224 2.49 26.79 13.72
CA ILE A 224 1.88 27.11 12.43
C ILE A 224 2.94 27.46 11.37
N ASP A 225 4.09 28.00 11.76
CA ASP A 225 5.16 28.35 10.81
C ASP A 225 5.81 27.08 10.26
N SER A 226 6.08 26.09 11.10
CA SER A 226 6.53 24.76 10.65
C SER A 226 5.43 24.02 9.88
N ALA A 227 4.17 24.07 10.33
CA ALA A 227 3.05 23.50 9.58
C ALA A 227 2.93 24.05 8.14
N ILE A 228 3.13 25.35 7.94
CA ILE A 228 3.09 25.96 6.61
C ILE A 228 4.29 25.54 5.76
N ARG A 229 5.51 25.48 6.34
CA ARG A 229 6.69 24.96 5.62
C ARG A 229 6.48 23.51 5.15
N THR A 230 6.02 22.63 6.05
CA THR A 230 5.65 21.23 5.74
C THR A 230 4.62 21.15 4.63
N TYR A 231 3.53 21.93 4.73
CA TYR A 231 2.48 21.98 3.71
C TYR A 231 3.06 22.40 2.34
N HIS A 232 3.94 23.41 2.28
CA HIS A 232 4.57 23.82 1.03
C HIS A 232 5.51 22.74 0.46
N LEU A 233 6.34 22.12 1.29
CA LEU A 233 7.25 21.06 0.86
C LEU A 233 6.49 19.82 0.32
N MET A 234 5.45 19.39 1.02
CA MET A 234 4.61 18.25 0.62
C MET A 234 3.72 18.55 -0.60
N SER A 235 3.09 19.74 -0.67
CA SER A 235 2.22 20.09 -1.81
C SER A 235 3.00 20.45 -3.08
N GLN A 236 4.25 20.90 -2.96
CA GLN A 236 5.20 20.97 -4.07
C GLN A 236 5.87 19.61 -4.37
N ARG A 237 5.50 18.56 -3.63
CA ARG A 237 5.88 17.15 -3.81
C ARG A 237 7.38 16.87 -3.66
N TRP A 238 8.11 17.65 -2.86
CA TRP A 238 9.53 17.41 -2.59
C TRP A 238 9.75 16.11 -1.78
N PHE A 239 8.84 15.84 -0.85
CA PHE A 239 8.77 14.59 -0.10
C PHE A 239 7.31 14.24 0.21
N THR A 240 7.07 13.05 0.77
CA THR A 240 5.81 12.66 1.41
C THR A 240 6.11 11.88 2.70
N HIS A 241 5.28 12.04 3.72
CA HIS A 241 5.24 11.06 4.81
C HIS A 241 4.63 9.73 4.33
N ALA A 242 4.86 8.67 5.09
CA ALA A 242 4.23 7.37 4.84
C ALA A 242 2.71 7.38 5.14
N SER A 243 2.02 6.34 4.66
CA SER A 243 0.56 6.30 4.64
C SER A 243 -0.14 6.44 6.00
N PRO A 244 0.33 5.85 7.11
CA PRO A 244 -0.32 6.03 8.42
C PRO A 244 -0.33 7.49 8.86
N THR A 245 0.77 8.23 8.66
CA THR A 245 0.82 9.68 8.87
C THR A 245 -0.24 10.39 8.04
N LEU A 246 -0.35 10.10 6.74
CA LEU A 246 -1.34 10.73 5.85
C LEU A 246 -2.81 10.40 6.26
N PHE A 247 -3.06 9.16 6.70
CA PHE A 247 -4.37 8.71 7.16
C PHE A 247 -4.79 9.30 8.51
N ASN A 248 -3.85 9.39 9.47
CA ASN A 248 -4.18 9.50 10.89
C ASN A 248 -3.68 10.79 11.54
N ALA A 249 -2.76 11.56 10.93
CA ALA A 249 -2.38 12.87 11.44
C ALA A 249 -3.59 13.82 11.44
N GLY A 250 -3.78 14.53 12.55
CA GLY A 250 -4.94 15.37 12.80
C GLY A 250 -6.21 14.65 13.28
N THR A 251 -6.21 13.31 13.37
CA THR A 251 -7.38 12.51 13.79
C THR A 251 -7.35 12.16 15.29
N PRO A 252 -8.48 11.80 15.94
CA PRO A 252 -8.56 11.59 17.40
C PRO A 252 -7.67 10.49 18.00
N ARG A 253 -7.09 9.60 17.19
CA ARG A 253 -6.14 8.56 17.62
C ARG A 253 -5.01 8.46 16.59
N PRO A 254 -4.04 9.40 16.61
CA PRO A 254 -3.09 9.59 15.52
C PRO A 254 -1.93 8.58 15.61
N GLN A 255 -2.15 7.36 15.12
CA GLN A 255 -1.07 6.39 14.94
C GLN A 255 -0.32 6.71 13.63
N LEU A 256 0.92 7.21 13.72
CA LEU A 256 1.67 7.75 12.57
C LEU A 256 2.77 6.81 12.04
N SER A 257 3.29 5.92 12.90
CA SER A 257 4.39 5.00 12.59
C SER A 257 3.97 3.90 11.60
N SER A 258 4.89 3.43 10.76
CA SER A 258 4.56 2.47 9.69
C SER A 258 4.89 1.02 9.99
N CYS A 259 5.92 0.78 10.80
CA CYS A 259 6.40 -0.55 11.12
C CYS A 259 6.80 -0.67 12.58
N PHE A 260 6.66 -1.88 13.12
CA PHE A 260 7.00 -2.24 14.49
C PHE A 260 7.88 -3.49 14.46
N LEU A 261 8.91 -3.54 15.30
CA LEU A 261 9.76 -4.71 15.48
C LEU A 261 9.58 -5.22 16.91
N ILE A 262 9.24 -6.51 17.06
CA ILE A 262 8.88 -7.12 18.34
C ILE A 262 9.78 -8.31 18.61
N CYS A 263 10.45 -8.35 19.76
CA CYS A 263 11.07 -9.58 20.25
C CYS A 263 9.99 -10.45 20.90
N MET A 264 9.92 -11.74 20.53
CA MET A 264 9.17 -12.73 21.30
C MET A 264 9.63 -12.72 22.75
N LYS A 265 8.72 -12.47 23.69
CA LYS A 265 9.08 -12.06 25.06
C LYS A 265 9.77 -13.17 25.87
N ASP A 266 9.24 -14.40 25.81
CA ASP A 266 9.77 -15.56 26.54
C ASP A 266 9.33 -16.89 25.87
N ASP A 267 10.05 -17.97 26.17
CA ASP A 267 9.76 -19.36 25.76
C ASP A 267 8.71 -20.01 26.68
N SER A 268 7.59 -19.30 26.88
CA SER A 268 6.46 -19.66 27.73
C SER A 268 5.13 -19.37 27.04
N ILE A 269 4.02 -19.96 27.50
CA ILE A 269 2.69 -19.70 26.93
C ILE A 269 2.31 -18.24 27.18
N GLU A 270 2.64 -17.73 28.37
CA GLU A 270 2.47 -16.36 28.81
C GLU A 270 3.21 -15.39 27.87
N GLY A 271 4.52 -15.60 27.66
CA GLY A 271 5.33 -14.78 26.74
C GLY A 271 4.84 -14.81 25.29
N ILE A 272 4.43 -15.98 24.80
CA ILE A 272 3.86 -16.15 23.46
C ILE A 272 2.54 -15.40 23.30
N TYR A 273 1.62 -15.50 24.27
CA TYR A 273 0.30 -14.88 24.18
C TYR A 273 0.33 -13.36 24.44
N ASP A 274 1.22 -12.84 25.30
CA ASP A 274 1.43 -11.39 25.42
C ASP A 274 2.08 -10.82 24.14
N THR A 275 3.03 -11.53 23.51
CA THR A 275 3.57 -11.15 22.20
C THR A 275 2.47 -11.13 21.12
N LEU A 276 1.60 -12.15 21.09
CA LEU A 276 0.47 -12.23 20.15
C LEU A 276 -0.56 -11.10 20.34
N LYS A 277 -0.87 -10.78 21.60
CA LYS A 277 -1.74 -9.66 22.01
C LYS A 277 -1.17 -8.31 21.58
N GLU A 278 0.13 -8.11 21.71
CA GLU A 278 0.81 -6.91 21.24
C GLU A 278 0.74 -6.80 19.70
N CYS A 279 1.02 -7.89 18.97
CA CYS A 279 0.82 -7.96 17.52
C CYS A 279 -0.63 -7.62 17.10
N ALA A 280 -1.64 -8.11 17.83
CA ALA A 280 -3.04 -7.82 17.54
C ALA A 280 -3.40 -6.34 17.77
N VAL A 281 -2.88 -5.71 18.83
CA VAL A 281 -3.08 -4.28 19.13
C VAL A 281 -2.44 -3.37 18.08
N ILE A 282 -1.25 -3.75 17.58
CA ILE A 282 -0.53 -3.03 16.52
C ILE A 282 -1.23 -3.22 15.16
N SER A 283 -1.59 -4.45 14.78
CA SER A 283 -2.28 -4.76 13.51
C SER A 283 -3.61 -4.03 13.35
N LYS A 284 -4.37 -3.91 14.45
CA LYS A 284 -5.61 -3.13 14.55
C LYS A 284 -5.44 -1.66 14.13
N SER A 285 -4.23 -1.12 14.30
CA SER A 285 -3.88 0.27 14.04
C SER A 285 -3.15 0.47 12.70
N ALA A 286 -3.04 -0.59 11.88
CA ALA A 286 -2.40 -0.62 10.56
C ALA A 286 -0.85 -0.57 10.51
N GLY A 287 -0.18 -0.86 11.63
CA GLY A 287 1.26 -1.12 11.64
C GLY A 287 1.60 -2.47 11.00
N GLY A 288 2.62 -2.51 10.13
CA GLY A 288 3.26 -3.76 9.71
C GLY A 288 4.23 -4.25 10.78
N ILE A 289 4.40 -5.57 10.94
CA ILE A 289 5.17 -6.13 12.06
C ILE A 289 6.31 -7.01 11.57
N GLY A 290 7.51 -6.84 12.13
CA GLY A 290 8.56 -7.85 12.16
C GLY A 290 8.63 -8.50 13.55
N VAL A 291 8.67 -9.82 13.64
CA VAL A 291 8.73 -10.56 14.92
C VAL A 291 9.85 -11.60 14.92
N SER A 292 10.79 -11.51 15.86
CA SER A 292 11.86 -12.51 16.03
C SER A 292 11.40 -13.63 16.95
N VAL A 293 11.47 -14.90 16.50
CA VAL A 293 11.02 -16.07 17.29
C VAL A 293 12.13 -17.06 17.64
N HIS A 294 13.40 -16.65 17.51
CA HIS A 294 14.61 -17.46 17.70
C HIS A 294 14.74 -18.17 19.06
N ASN A 295 14.04 -17.68 20.07
CA ASN A 295 14.08 -18.16 21.46
C ASN A 295 13.07 -19.28 21.75
N ILE A 296 12.06 -19.51 20.90
CA ILE A 296 11.03 -20.53 21.13
C ILE A 296 11.60 -21.94 20.93
N ARG A 297 11.32 -22.86 21.86
CA ARG A 297 11.85 -24.23 21.81
C ARG A 297 11.30 -25.04 20.62
N ALA A 298 12.24 -25.57 19.84
CA ALA A 298 11.97 -26.44 18.71
C ALA A 298 11.19 -27.73 19.07
N THR A 299 10.69 -28.43 18.06
CA THR A 299 9.95 -29.70 18.18
C THR A 299 10.71 -30.75 19.01
N GLY A 300 9.97 -31.55 19.78
CA GLY A 300 10.52 -32.62 20.62
C GLY A 300 11.30 -32.15 21.85
N SER A 301 11.42 -30.84 22.09
CA SER A 301 12.11 -30.29 23.27
C SER A 301 11.30 -30.50 24.54
N TYR A 302 11.96 -30.88 25.65
CA TYR A 302 11.28 -31.21 26.91
C TYR A 302 10.64 -29.98 27.58
N ILE A 303 9.40 -30.12 28.05
CA ILE A 303 8.66 -29.10 28.79
C ILE A 303 8.70 -29.43 30.29
N ARG A 304 9.48 -28.65 31.05
CA ARG A 304 9.48 -28.68 32.52
C ARG A 304 8.09 -28.26 33.02
N GLY A 305 7.57 -28.96 34.04
CA GLY A 305 6.22 -28.73 34.59
C GLY A 305 5.19 -29.71 34.06
N THR A 306 4.90 -29.72 32.75
CA THR A 306 3.90 -30.62 32.16
C THR A 306 4.41 -32.02 31.86
N ASN A 307 5.73 -32.25 31.92
CA ASN A 307 6.39 -33.52 31.57
C ASN A 307 6.12 -33.97 30.10
N GLY A 308 5.81 -33.02 29.22
CA GLY A 308 5.56 -33.25 27.80
C GLY A 308 6.71 -32.81 26.89
N THR A 309 6.50 -32.94 25.59
CA THR A 309 7.40 -32.43 24.54
C THR A 309 6.77 -31.25 23.80
N SER A 310 7.59 -30.34 23.28
CA SER A 310 7.17 -29.24 22.43
C SER A 310 6.74 -29.72 21.04
N ASN A 311 5.68 -29.11 20.51
CA ASN A 311 5.25 -29.27 19.12
C ASN A 311 5.97 -28.28 18.16
N GLY A 312 6.97 -27.57 18.64
CA GLY A 312 7.79 -26.63 17.86
C GLY A 312 7.06 -25.33 17.51
N ILE A 313 7.68 -24.54 16.62
CA ILE A 313 7.17 -23.22 16.21
C ILE A 313 5.95 -23.31 15.28
N VAL A 314 5.75 -24.41 14.56
CA VAL A 314 4.70 -24.52 13.51
C VAL A 314 3.28 -24.27 14.05
N PRO A 315 2.82 -24.91 15.16
CA PRO A 315 1.48 -24.64 15.68
C PRO A 315 1.35 -23.24 16.27
N MET A 316 2.40 -22.70 16.89
CA MET A 316 2.42 -21.31 17.38
C MET A 316 2.21 -20.33 16.22
N LEU A 317 2.98 -20.47 15.15
CA LEU A 317 2.90 -19.58 13.99
C LEU A 317 1.55 -19.67 13.27
N ARG A 318 0.80 -20.77 13.40
CA ARG A 318 -0.60 -20.83 12.93
C ARG A 318 -1.55 -19.97 13.78
N VAL A 319 -1.33 -19.81 15.07
CA VAL A 319 -2.10 -18.87 15.90
C VAL A 319 -1.79 -17.40 15.50
N PHE A 320 -0.54 -17.10 15.18
CA PHE A 320 -0.15 -15.79 14.61
C PHE A 320 -0.78 -15.55 13.22
N ASN A 321 -0.81 -16.57 12.36
CA ASN A 321 -1.46 -16.52 11.04
C ASN A 321 -2.95 -16.17 11.16
N ASP A 322 -3.67 -16.90 12.01
CA ASP A 322 -5.12 -16.72 12.14
C ASP A 322 -5.46 -15.42 12.87
N THR A 323 -4.57 -14.92 13.72
CA THR A 323 -4.64 -13.55 14.28
C THR A 323 -4.41 -12.47 13.22
N ALA A 324 -3.44 -12.63 12.31
CA ALA A 324 -3.22 -11.70 11.20
C ALA A 324 -4.43 -11.61 10.26
N ARG A 325 -5.10 -12.75 10.02
CA ARG A 325 -6.37 -12.84 9.26
C ARG A 325 -7.55 -12.21 9.99
N TYR A 326 -7.64 -12.41 11.30
CA TYR A 326 -8.75 -11.90 12.13
C TYR A 326 -8.67 -10.38 12.32
N VAL A 327 -7.46 -9.83 12.48
CA VAL A 327 -7.21 -8.40 12.62
C VAL A 327 -6.89 -7.74 11.25
N ASP A 328 -7.62 -8.17 10.21
CA ASP A 328 -7.77 -7.43 8.96
C ASP A 328 -8.71 -6.23 9.20
N GLN A 329 -8.35 -5.04 8.74
CA GLN A 329 -9.02 -3.81 9.19
C GLN A 329 -10.43 -3.70 8.61
N GLY A 330 -11.45 -3.67 9.49
CA GLY A 330 -12.88 -3.60 9.18
C GLY A 330 -13.31 -2.34 8.41
N GLY A 331 -12.92 -2.27 7.15
CA GLY A 331 -13.00 -1.10 6.26
C GLY A 331 -12.06 -1.19 5.05
N GLY A 332 -11.19 -2.20 4.96
CA GLY A 332 -10.40 -2.50 3.76
C GLY A 332 -9.25 -1.52 3.48
N LYS A 333 -8.76 -0.79 4.50
CA LYS A 333 -7.60 0.12 4.36
C LYS A 333 -6.30 -0.65 4.12
N ARG A 334 -5.95 -1.59 5.02
CA ARG A 334 -4.84 -2.54 4.89
C ARG A 334 -5.19 -3.87 5.57
N LYS A 335 -4.56 -4.96 5.11
CA LYS A 335 -4.54 -6.24 5.82
C LYS A 335 -3.50 -6.22 6.94
N GLY A 336 -3.71 -7.01 7.99
CA GLY A 336 -2.64 -7.39 8.91
C GLY A 336 -1.56 -8.19 8.16
N ALA A 337 -0.29 -7.89 8.43
CA ALA A 337 0.84 -8.54 7.80
C ALA A 337 2.05 -8.56 8.75
N PHE A 338 2.51 -9.78 9.09
CA PHE A 338 3.66 -9.99 9.97
C PHE A 338 4.76 -10.74 9.19
N ALA A 339 6.01 -10.28 9.29
CA ALA A 339 7.20 -11.03 8.89
C ALA A 339 7.81 -11.71 10.12
N VAL A 340 7.91 -13.04 10.07
CA VAL A 340 8.51 -13.85 11.12
C VAL A 340 9.98 -14.08 10.80
N TYR A 341 10.86 -13.79 11.75
CA TYR A 341 12.30 -13.94 11.63
C TYR A 341 12.80 -15.17 12.41
N LEU A 342 13.58 -16.01 11.75
CA LEU A 342 14.23 -17.20 12.33
C LEU A 342 15.71 -17.28 11.92
N GLU A 343 16.61 -17.65 12.84
CA GLU A 343 18.01 -17.95 12.50
C GLU A 343 18.15 -19.39 11.95
N PRO A 344 18.98 -19.62 10.91
CA PRO A 344 19.05 -20.91 10.21
C PRO A 344 19.66 -22.07 11.02
N TRP A 345 20.09 -21.85 12.27
CA TRP A 345 20.48 -22.92 13.20
C TRP A 345 19.31 -23.50 13.98
N HIS A 346 18.11 -22.92 13.91
CA HIS A 346 16.96 -23.41 14.66
C HIS A 346 16.51 -24.80 14.16
N ALA A 347 16.19 -25.74 15.05
CA ALA A 347 15.92 -27.13 14.64
C ALA A 347 14.62 -27.34 13.84
N ASP A 348 13.64 -26.43 13.91
CA ASP A 348 12.42 -26.45 13.06
C ASP A 348 12.60 -25.69 11.72
N ILE A 349 13.84 -25.42 11.28
CA ILE A 349 14.10 -24.56 10.11
C ILE A 349 13.54 -25.12 8.79
N PHE A 350 13.50 -26.43 8.59
CA PHE A 350 12.95 -27.02 7.35
C PHE A 350 11.43 -26.84 7.29
N GLU A 351 10.75 -27.06 8.41
CA GLU A 351 9.33 -26.89 8.56
C GLU A 351 8.92 -25.41 8.40
N PHE A 352 9.76 -24.48 8.89
CA PHE A 352 9.61 -23.04 8.71
C PHE A 352 9.63 -22.61 7.23
N LEU A 353 10.59 -23.14 6.44
CA LEU A 353 10.68 -22.91 4.99
C LEU A 353 9.48 -23.45 4.21
N ASP A 354 8.74 -24.38 4.81
CA ASP A 354 7.60 -25.06 4.22
C ASP A 354 6.26 -24.32 4.48
N LEU A 355 6.19 -23.46 5.50
CA LEU A 355 4.94 -22.83 5.99
C LEU A 355 4.13 -22.06 4.93
N ARG A 356 4.79 -21.44 3.96
CA ARG A 356 4.13 -20.65 2.90
C ARG A 356 3.81 -21.45 1.63
N LYS A 357 4.30 -22.70 1.49
CA LYS A 357 4.14 -23.48 0.25
C LYS A 357 2.68 -23.80 -0.04
N ASN A 358 2.33 -23.82 -1.32
CA ASN A 358 0.95 -24.05 -1.75
C ASN A 358 0.51 -25.51 -1.55
N HIS A 359 1.40 -26.48 -1.77
CA HIS A 359 1.17 -27.90 -1.52
C HIS A 359 1.54 -28.33 -0.09
N GLY A 360 1.23 -29.57 0.26
CA GLY A 360 1.50 -30.16 1.59
C GLY A 360 0.27 -30.21 2.50
N LYS A 361 0.48 -30.47 3.79
CA LYS A 361 -0.60 -30.54 4.80
C LYS A 361 -0.95 -29.14 5.30
N GLU A 362 -2.22 -28.74 5.20
CA GLU A 362 -2.73 -27.46 5.77
C GLU A 362 -2.42 -27.28 7.26
N GLU A 363 -2.35 -28.37 8.02
CA GLU A 363 -1.97 -28.36 9.43
C GLU A 363 -0.58 -27.76 9.70
N ASN A 364 0.28 -27.75 8.68
CA ASN A 364 1.66 -27.23 8.70
C ASN A 364 1.83 -26.01 7.76
N ARG A 365 0.78 -25.19 7.60
CA ARG A 365 0.82 -24.00 6.73
C ARG A 365 0.33 -22.74 7.44
N ALA A 366 0.96 -21.62 7.10
CA ALA A 366 0.72 -20.29 7.65
C ALA A 366 0.98 -19.23 6.54
N ARG A 367 0.13 -19.24 5.50
CA ARG A 367 0.39 -18.53 4.24
C ARG A 367 0.08 -17.03 4.29
N ASP A 368 -0.65 -16.56 5.30
CA ASP A 368 -0.92 -15.14 5.53
C ASP A 368 0.24 -14.44 6.27
N LEU A 369 1.20 -15.22 6.80
CA LEU A 369 2.47 -14.72 7.34
C LEU A 369 3.56 -14.67 6.26
N PHE A 370 4.47 -13.72 6.42
CA PHE A 370 5.73 -13.63 5.67
C PHE A 370 6.86 -14.22 6.52
N PHE A 371 7.92 -14.71 5.88
CA PHE A 371 9.02 -15.41 6.53
C PHE A 371 10.36 -14.80 6.11
N ALA A 372 11.29 -14.72 7.05
CA ALA A 372 12.60 -14.13 6.87
C ALA A 372 13.66 -14.92 7.64
N LEU A 373 14.85 -15.03 7.06
CA LEU A 373 16.02 -15.62 7.71
C LEU A 373 16.95 -14.54 8.23
N TRP A 374 17.30 -14.66 9.51
CA TRP A 374 18.31 -13.84 10.18
C TRP A 374 19.63 -14.62 10.18
N VAL A 375 20.42 -14.45 9.12
CA VAL A 375 21.51 -15.36 8.77
C VAL A 375 22.84 -14.90 9.39
N PRO A 376 23.50 -15.71 10.24
CA PRO A 376 24.86 -15.44 10.70
C PRO A 376 25.89 -15.79 9.61
N ASP A 377 26.95 -15.01 9.49
CA ASP A 377 28.02 -15.17 8.49
C ASP A 377 28.59 -16.60 8.46
N LEU A 378 28.70 -17.26 9.64
CA LEU A 378 29.16 -18.64 9.76
C LEU A 378 28.33 -19.64 8.93
N PHE A 379 27.01 -19.45 8.79
CA PHE A 379 26.20 -20.33 7.93
C PHE A 379 26.67 -20.22 6.47
N MET A 380 26.87 -19.00 5.98
CA MET A 380 27.32 -18.75 4.61
C MET A 380 28.76 -19.25 4.38
N GLN A 381 29.65 -19.11 5.37
CA GLN A 381 30.99 -19.72 5.34
C GLN A 381 30.90 -21.26 5.18
N ARG A 382 30.06 -21.92 5.99
CA ARG A 382 29.88 -23.38 5.95
C ARG A 382 29.27 -23.85 4.62
N VAL A 383 28.32 -23.11 4.06
CA VAL A 383 27.77 -23.36 2.71
C VAL A 383 28.86 -23.25 1.64
N GLN A 384 29.67 -22.20 1.68
CA GLN A 384 30.77 -21.95 0.72
C GLN A 384 31.83 -23.06 0.79
N ASN A 385 32.23 -23.47 1.99
CA ASN A 385 33.28 -24.47 2.20
C ASN A 385 32.78 -25.93 2.05
N ASN A 386 31.47 -26.14 1.83
CA ASN A 386 30.81 -27.45 1.87
C ASN A 386 31.04 -28.21 3.20
N GLU A 387 30.89 -27.49 4.31
CA GLU A 387 30.98 -28.02 5.67
C GLU A 387 29.61 -28.39 6.25
N ASP A 388 29.61 -29.10 7.38
CA ASP A 388 28.42 -29.40 8.15
C ASP A 388 27.87 -28.18 8.91
N TRP A 389 26.56 -28.22 9.15
CA TRP A 389 25.78 -27.26 9.91
C TRP A 389 24.97 -27.99 11.00
N SER A 390 25.13 -27.53 12.23
CA SER A 390 24.47 -28.06 13.42
C SER A 390 23.18 -27.30 13.72
N LEU A 391 22.08 -28.04 13.92
CA LEU A 391 20.78 -27.49 14.29
C LEU A 391 20.51 -27.69 15.79
N PHE A 392 20.00 -26.64 16.44
CA PHE A 392 19.85 -26.56 17.89
C PHE A 392 18.43 -26.15 18.30
N CYS A 393 18.06 -26.49 19.53
CA CYS A 393 16.94 -25.86 20.24
C CYS A 393 17.48 -24.73 21.14
N PRO A 394 16.87 -23.53 21.15
CA PRO A 394 17.35 -22.41 21.99
C PRO A 394 17.31 -22.71 23.50
N ASN A 395 16.34 -23.48 23.99
CA ASN A 395 16.30 -23.93 25.40
C ASN A 395 17.49 -24.86 25.77
N GLU A 396 18.13 -25.50 24.79
CA GLU A 396 19.29 -26.36 24.99
C GLU A 396 20.61 -25.63 24.69
N ALA A 397 20.60 -24.72 23.71
CA ALA A 397 21.72 -23.86 23.27
C ALA A 397 21.36 -22.36 23.39
N PRO A 398 21.15 -21.83 24.62
CA PRO A 398 20.70 -20.45 24.82
C PRO A 398 21.76 -19.41 24.47
N GLY A 399 21.32 -18.18 24.23
CA GLY A 399 22.21 -17.03 23.96
C GLY A 399 22.70 -16.91 22.51
N LEU A 400 22.47 -17.90 21.64
CA LEU A 400 22.82 -17.82 20.20
C LEU A 400 22.11 -16.66 19.48
N ALA A 401 20.87 -16.35 19.87
CA ALA A 401 20.12 -15.20 19.36
C ALA A 401 20.65 -13.85 19.90
N ASP A 402 21.27 -13.86 21.08
CA ASP A 402 21.67 -12.67 21.85
C ASP A 402 23.13 -12.27 21.62
N CYS A 403 23.88 -13.03 20.81
CA CYS A 403 25.26 -12.71 20.41
C CYS A 403 25.44 -12.74 18.89
N TRP A 404 26.50 -12.09 18.42
CA TRP A 404 26.84 -11.98 16.99
C TRP A 404 28.37 -11.96 16.77
N GLY A 405 28.79 -12.20 15.53
CA GLY A 405 30.20 -12.20 15.10
C GLY A 405 31.00 -13.32 15.77
N GLU A 406 32.25 -13.03 16.14
CA GLU A 406 33.17 -13.97 16.79
C GLU A 406 32.55 -14.61 18.04
N LYS A 407 31.82 -13.84 18.86
CA LYS A 407 31.10 -14.35 20.05
C LYS A 407 30.01 -15.37 19.71
N PHE A 408 29.37 -15.23 18.55
CA PHE A 408 28.42 -16.22 18.05
C PHE A 408 29.15 -17.47 17.56
N GLU A 409 30.24 -17.31 16.79
CA GLU A 409 31.01 -18.45 16.30
C GLU A 409 31.60 -19.29 17.44
N GLU A 410 32.17 -18.65 18.47
CA GLU A 410 32.69 -19.34 19.66
C GLU A 410 31.59 -20.10 20.40
N LEU A 411 30.44 -19.48 20.65
CA LEU A 411 29.32 -20.09 21.37
C LEU A 411 28.71 -21.26 20.58
N TYR A 412 28.55 -21.09 19.27
CA TYR A 412 28.08 -22.11 18.34
C TYR A 412 29.03 -23.31 18.32
N LYS A 413 30.31 -23.09 18.00
CA LYS A 413 31.36 -24.12 17.95
C LYS A 413 31.58 -24.80 19.31
N LYS A 414 31.28 -24.12 20.43
CA LYS A 414 31.24 -24.69 21.78
C LYS A 414 30.05 -25.64 21.99
N TYR A 415 28.87 -25.32 21.49
CA TYR A 415 27.70 -26.20 21.58
C TYR A 415 27.77 -27.41 20.64
N GLU A 416 28.44 -27.28 19.49
CA GLU A 416 28.81 -28.43 18.64
C GLU A 416 29.73 -29.40 19.41
N LYS A 417 30.85 -28.90 19.97
CA LYS A 417 31.79 -29.68 20.79
C LYS A 417 31.16 -30.30 22.04
N ALA A 418 30.10 -29.69 22.57
CA ALA A 418 29.34 -30.19 23.71
C ALA A 418 28.23 -31.21 23.33
N GLY A 419 28.13 -31.61 22.06
CA GLY A 419 27.16 -32.60 21.60
C GLY A 419 25.70 -32.15 21.68
N LYS A 420 25.43 -30.84 21.67
CA LYS A 420 24.07 -30.28 21.85
C LYS A 420 23.25 -30.18 20.56
N ALA A 421 23.80 -30.54 19.41
CA ALA A 421 23.09 -30.48 18.14
C ALA A 421 21.98 -31.55 18.11
N LYS A 422 20.73 -31.14 17.82
CA LYS A 422 19.61 -32.08 17.61
C LYS A 422 19.73 -32.85 16.30
N LYS A 423 20.36 -32.22 15.32
CA LYS A 423 20.59 -32.74 13.97
C LYS A 423 21.83 -32.05 13.40
N VAL A 424 22.68 -32.78 12.70
CA VAL A 424 23.76 -32.24 11.89
C VAL A 424 23.44 -32.57 10.43
N ILE A 425 23.68 -31.63 9.53
CA ILE A 425 23.40 -31.71 8.09
C ILE A 425 24.52 -31.06 7.30
N PRO A 426 24.75 -31.40 6.02
CA PRO A 426 25.57 -30.57 5.14
C PRO A 426 24.93 -29.18 5.02
N ALA A 427 25.69 -28.11 5.19
CA ALA A 427 25.15 -26.74 5.13
C ALA A 427 24.46 -26.45 3.79
N GLN A 428 25.01 -27.00 2.70
CA GLN A 428 24.45 -26.88 1.35
C GLN A 428 23.06 -27.52 1.21
N THR A 429 22.71 -28.55 2.00
CA THR A 429 21.36 -29.13 1.97
C THR A 429 20.32 -28.10 2.40
N LEU A 430 20.55 -27.41 3.52
CA LEU A 430 19.67 -26.33 3.97
C LEU A 430 19.64 -25.17 2.96
N TRP A 431 20.80 -24.80 2.40
CA TRP A 431 20.87 -23.78 1.34
C TRP A 431 19.98 -24.11 0.13
N PHE A 432 20.02 -25.35 -0.37
CA PHE A 432 19.15 -25.77 -1.47
C PHE A 432 17.66 -25.75 -1.11
N ASP A 433 17.28 -26.06 0.14
CA ASP A 433 15.88 -25.97 0.57
C ASP A 433 15.39 -24.54 0.78
N ILE A 434 16.28 -23.61 1.19
CA ILE A 434 16.01 -22.16 1.18
C ILE A 434 15.73 -21.68 -0.25
N LEU A 435 16.60 -22.03 -1.20
CA LEU A 435 16.43 -21.66 -2.62
C LEU A 435 15.14 -22.25 -3.22
N LYS A 436 14.78 -23.50 -2.90
CA LYS A 436 13.50 -24.11 -3.33
C LYS A 436 12.31 -23.30 -2.79
N ALA A 437 12.30 -22.97 -1.51
CA ALA A 437 11.22 -22.17 -0.91
C ALA A 437 11.09 -20.79 -1.60
N GLN A 438 12.21 -20.14 -1.92
CA GLN A 438 12.24 -18.86 -2.64
C GLN A 438 11.71 -19.00 -4.08
N ILE A 439 12.09 -20.05 -4.81
CA ILE A 439 11.58 -20.35 -6.16
C ILE A 439 10.06 -20.64 -6.12
N GLU A 440 9.57 -21.35 -5.11
CA GLU A 440 8.17 -21.72 -4.96
C GLU A 440 7.26 -20.59 -4.45
N THR A 441 7.78 -19.65 -3.64
CA THR A 441 6.94 -18.71 -2.85
C THR A 441 7.39 -17.25 -2.85
N GLY A 442 8.59 -16.95 -3.36
CA GLY A 442 9.25 -15.65 -3.22
C GLY A 442 9.80 -15.36 -1.82
N THR A 443 9.81 -16.35 -0.92
CA THR A 443 10.23 -16.23 0.49
C THR A 443 10.95 -17.51 0.95
N PRO A 444 11.78 -17.51 2.02
CA PRO A 444 12.00 -16.43 2.97
C PRO A 444 12.78 -15.25 2.39
N TYR A 445 12.61 -14.07 3.00
CA TYR A 445 13.55 -12.96 2.86
C TYR A 445 14.91 -13.34 3.46
N MET A 446 15.99 -12.73 2.98
CA MET A 446 17.35 -12.95 3.47
C MET A 446 17.86 -11.68 4.14
N LEU A 447 18.35 -11.77 5.38
CA LEU A 447 19.04 -10.65 6.05
C LEU A 447 20.28 -11.18 6.78
N TYR A 448 21.42 -10.50 6.64
CA TYR A 448 22.66 -10.91 7.29
C TYR A 448 22.83 -10.23 8.65
N LYS A 449 22.91 -11.04 9.71
CA LYS A 449 23.05 -10.62 11.10
C LYS A 449 24.34 -9.81 11.34
N VAL A 450 25.39 -10.07 10.55
CA VAL A 450 26.76 -9.53 10.69
C VAL A 450 27.31 -9.08 9.32
N GLN A 451 28.63 -9.01 9.13
CA GLN A 451 29.26 -8.43 7.93
C GLN A 451 30.01 -9.49 7.13
N PHE A 452 29.47 -9.79 5.95
CA PHE A 452 30.28 -10.39 4.90
C PHE A 452 31.44 -9.46 4.54
N ASN A 453 32.67 -9.98 4.63
CA ASN A 453 33.87 -9.23 4.30
C ASN A 453 33.93 -9.06 2.77
N VAL A 454 34.16 -7.83 2.29
CA VAL A 454 33.95 -7.44 0.87
C VAL A 454 34.82 -8.22 -0.14
N LYS A 455 35.84 -8.95 0.33
CA LYS A 455 36.80 -9.71 -0.49
C LYS A 455 36.24 -10.93 -1.24
N THR A 456 35.00 -11.36 -1.00
CA THR A 456 34.40 -12.49 -1.72
C THR A 456 33.65 -12.08 -3.00
N LEU A 457 33.60 -10.77 -3.31
CA LEU A 457 33.00 -10.25 -4.56
C LEU A 457 33.84 -10.56 -5.81
N ASP A 458 35.13 -10.85 -5.66
CA ASP A 458 36.04 -11.26 -6.74
C ASP A 458 35.69 -12.65 -7.33
N CYS A 459 34.70 -13.36 -6.77
CA CYS A 459 34.29 -14.71 -7.16
C CYS A 459 33.15 -14.75 -8.19
N ILE A 460 32.64 -13.62 -8.67
CA ILE A 460 31.62 -13.55 -9.73
C ILE A 460 32.33 -13.39 -11.09
N PRO A 461 32.19 -14.32 -12.06
CA PRO A 461 32.72 -14.14 -13.40
C PRO A 461 32.14 -12.90 -14.08
N SER A 462 32.91 -12.25 -14.95
CA SER A 462 32.45 -11.11 -15.75
C SER A 462 31.39 -11.55 -16.78
N PHE A 463 30.11 -11.50 -16.39
CA PHE A 463 28.98 -11.80 -17.26
C PHE A 463 28.50 -10.54 -18.01
N ASP A 464 28.22 -10.69 -19.31
CA ASP A 464 27.70 -9.61 -20.17
C ASP A 464 26.30 -9.18 -19.74
N ALA A 465 26.15 -7.89 -19.42
CA ALA A 465 24.94 -7.28 -18.84
C ALA A 465 23.75 -7.13 -19.84
N VAL A 466 23.66 -8.00 -20.84
CA VAL A 466 22.73 -7.87 -21.99
C VAL A 466 21.77 -9.06 -22.11
N ASN A 467 22.17 -10.28 -21.75
CA ASN A 467 21.42 -11.50 -22.09
C ASN A 467 20.74 -12.21 -20.90
N ASP A 468 21.30 -12.13 -19.70
CA ASP A 468 20.87 -12.97 -18.57
C ASP A 468 20.02 -12.21 -17.54
N LEU A 469 18.70 -12.26 -17.71
CA LEU A 469 17.74 -11.56 -16.85
C LEU A 469 17.59 -12.20 -15.45
N VAL A 470 17.84 -13.52 -15.31
CA VAL A 470 17.63 -14.27 -14.06
C VAL A 470 18.73 -13.98 -13.03
N PRO A 471 20.03 -13.96 -13.37
CA PRO A 471 21.09 -13.49 -12.48
C PRO A 471 20.90 -12.04 -12.03
N MET A 472 20.36 -11.13 -12.85
CA MET A 472 20.05 -9.76 -12.39
C MET A 472 19.05 -9.74 -11.23
N ILE A 473 18.01 -10.58 -11.27
CA ILE A 473 17.01 -10.67 -10.18
C ILE A 473 17.65 -11.27 -8.92
N LEU A 474 18.47 -12.32 -9.07
CA LEU A 474 19.17 -12.95 -7.95
C LEU A 474 20.21 -12.01 -7.33
N MET A 475 20.93 -11.25 -8.16
CA MET A 475 21.93 -10.28 -7.73
C MET A 475 21.29 -9.09 -7.01
N LEU A 476 20.11 -8.62 -7.46
CA LEU A 476 19.36 -7.54 -6.79
C LEU A 476 18.89 -7.94 -5.38
N LEU A 477 18.59 -9.22 -5.14
CA LEU A 477 18.27 -9.77 -3.82
C LEU A 477 19.49 -9.90 -2.88
N ILE A 478 20.71 -9.90 -3.43
CA ILE A 478 21.97 -10.04 -2.68
C ILE A 478 22.64 -8.67 -2.44
N TYR A 479 22.45 -7.69 -3.33
CA TYR A 479 23.24 -6.44 -3.36
C TYR A 479 22.89 -5.37 -2.30
N LEU A 480 21.84 -5.57 -1.50
CA LEU A 480 21.29 -4.54 -0.59
C LEU A 480 21.43 -4.85 0.91
N GLN A 481 22.12 -5.93 1.28
CA GLN A 481 22.19 -6.39 2.67
C GLN A 481 23.35 -5.75 3.43
N ASP A 482 23.11 -4.54 3.94
CA ASP A 482 24.06 -3.87 4.82
C ASP A 482 24.14 -4.53 6.21
N SER A 483 25.34 -4.54 6.78
CA SER A 483 25.73 -5.43 7.87
C SER A 483 25.08 -5.07 9.21
N CYS A 484 23.95 -5.71 9.50
CA CYS A 484 22.91 -5.20 10.40
C CYS A 484 23.44 -4.80 11.79
N ASN A 485 24.03 -5.73 12.54
CA ASN A 485 24.55 -5.40 13.88
C ASN A 485 25.79 -4.49 13.82
N ARG A 486 26.72 -4.70 12.87
CA ARG A 486 28.02 -3.99 12.85
C ARG A 486 27.90 -2.53 12.37
N LYS A 487 26.91 -2.20 11.55
CA LYS A 487 26.67 -0.85 11.02
C LYS A 487 25.62 -0.04 11.81
N SER A 488 24.78 -0.69 12.61
CA SER A 488 23.78 0.03 13.42
C SER A 488 24.46 0.90 14.50
N ASN A 489 23.94 2.11 14.69
CA ASN A 489 24.36 3.01 15.76
C ASN A 489 23.80 2.61 17.15
N GLN A 490 23.02 1.53 17.23
CA GLN A 490 22.38 1.02 18.45
C GLN A 490 23.13 -0.16 19.09
N GLN A 491 24.37 -0.45 18.67
CA GLN A 491 25.22 -1.55 19.18
C GLN A 491 25.44 -1.52 20.72
N ASN A 492 25.24 -0.36 21.34
CA ASN A 492 25.32 -0.16 22.79
C ASN A 492 24.08 -0.65 23.56
N LEU A 493 22.95 -0.91 22.89
CA LEU A 493 21.72 -1.41 23.51
C LEU A 493 21.73 -2.95 23.59
N GLY A 494 22.17 -3.61 22.52
CA GLY A 494 22.34 -5.06 22.49
C GLY A 494 22.39 -5.63 21.08
N THR A 495 22.18 -6.94 20.96
CA THR A 495 22.12 -7.65 19.68
C THR A 495 20.74 -7.45 19.02
N ILE A 496 20.74 -6.94 17.80
CA ILE A 496 19.54 -6.80 16.95
C ILE A 496 19.15 -8.19 16.43
N LYS A 497 17.86 -8.52 16.56
CA LYS A 497 17.30 -9.87 16.36
C LYS A 497 16.47 -10.03 15.08
N SER A 498 16.02 -8.94 14.47
CA SER A 498 15.18 -8.97 13.27
C SER A 498 15.21 -7.64 12.53
N SER A 499 14.53 -7.60 11.39
CA SER A 499 14.06 -6.38 10.75
C SER A 499 12.53 -6.26 10.86
N ASN A 500 11.94 -5.27 10.19
CA ASN A 500 10.49 -5.05 10.10
C ASN A 500 9.82 -5.95 9.03
N LEU A 501 8.58 -5.63 8.65
CA LEU A 501 7.85 -6.32 7.58
C LEU A 501 8.53 -6.24 6.21
N CYS A 502 9.18 -5.11 5.88
CA CYS A 502 9.68 -4.82 4.53
C CYS A 502 11.22 -4.90 4.39
N THR A 503 11.92 -5.36 5.44
CA THR A 503 13.37 -5.67 5.49
C THR A 503 14.34 -4.47 5.47
N GLU A 504 13.85 -3.24 5.54
CA GLU A 504 14.64 -2.00 5.46
C GLU A 504 15.03 -1.40 6.83
N ILE A 505 14.40 -1.83 7.92
CA ILE A 505 14.60 -1.24 9.26
C ILE A 505 15.35 -2.17 10.19
N ILE A 506 16.45 -1.71 10.79
CA ILE A 506 17.36 -2.50 11.64
C ILE A 506 17.49 -1.80 13.00
N GLU A 507 16.54 -2.06 13.89
CA GLU A 507 16.41 -1.46 15.22
C GLU A 507 16.46 -2.53 16.33
N PHE A 508 17.02 -2.18 17.49
CA PHE A 508 17.11 -3.03 18.67
C PHE A 508 15.74 -3.31 19.30
N THR A 509 15.55 -4.54 19.81
CA THR A 509 14.31 -4.97 20.48
C THR A 509 14.60 -5.88 21.67
N SER A 510 13.75 -5.80 22.70
CA SER A 510 13.75 -6.66 23.89
C SER A 510 12.32 -7.15 24.20
N PRO A 511 12.13 -8.03 25.21
CA PRO A 511 10.79 -8.37 25.70
C PRO A 511 9.98 -7.15 26.20
N GLU A 512 10.67 -6.11 26.65
CA GLU A 512 10.13 -4.85 27.17
C GLU A 512 10.08 -3.74 26.10
N GLU A 513 11.00 -3.75 25.13
CA GLU A 513 11.18 -2.72 24.11
C GLU A 513 10.82 -3.20 22.70
N THR A 514 9.65 -2.76 22.23
CA THR A 514 9.22 -2.86 20.81
C THR A 514 9.68 -1.62 20.06
N ALA A 515 10.44 -1.81 18.98
CA ALA A 515 10.95 -0.70 18.16
C ALA A 515 9.88 -0.20 17.17
N VAL A 516 9.96 1.09 16.80
CA VAL A 516 8.88 1.81 16.14
C VAL A 516 9.43 2.71 15.03
N CYS A 517 9.16 2.33 13.78
CA CYS A 517 9.65 3.05 12.63
C CYS A 517 8.65 4.09 12.13
N ASN A 518 9.05 5.36 12.19
CA ASN A 518 8.41 6.49 11.52
C ASN A 518 9.04 6.66 10.11
N LEU A 519 8.23 6.90 9.07
CA LEU A 519 8.72 6.93 7.67
C LEU A 519 8.27 8.16 6.88
N ALA A 520 9.18 8.63 6.02
CA ALA A 520 8.95 9.56 4.92
C ALA A 520 9.75 9.13 3.69
N SER A 521 9.52 9.75 2.54
CA SER A 521 10.21 9.44 1.29
C SER A 521 10.39 10.68 0.42
N ILE A 522 11.62 10.89 -0.04
CA ILE A 522 12.02 12.06 -0.85
C ILE A 522 11.80 11.77 -2.34
N ALA A 523 11.18 12.71 -3.05
CA ALA A 523 10.88 12.59 -4.47
C ALA A 523 12.10 12.99 -5.32
N LEU A 524 13.10 12.11 -5.40
CA LEU A 524 14.36 12.33 -6.15
C LEU A 524 14.20 13.01 -7.54
N PRO A 525 13.18 12.71 -8.37
CA PRO A 525 12.98 13.42 -9.65
C PRO A 525 12.78 14.94 -9.54
N ARG A 526 12.33 15.46 -8.38
CA ARG A 526 12.14 16.92 -8.14
C ARG A 526 13.46 17.68 -7.96
N PHE A 527 14.57 16.97 -7.78
CA PHE A 527 15.93 17.52 -7.66
C PHE A 527 16.70 17.47 -8.99
N VAL A 528 16.09 16.97 -10.07
CA VAL A 528 16.64 17.14 -11.41
C VAL A 528 16.36 18.57 -11.91
N ARG A 529 17.38 19.22 -12.47
CA ARG A 529 17.34 20.61 -12.98
C ARG A 529 17.81 20.65 -14.42
N GLU A 530 17.51 21.76 -15.11
CA GLU A 530 18.07 22.11 -16.43
C GLU A 530 18.89 23.39 -16.33
N LYS A 531 20.10 23.41 -16.90
CA LYS A 531 20.98 24.59 -16.84
C LYS A 531 20.39 25.74 -17.65
N GLY A 532 20.39 26.94 -17.08
CA GLY A 532 19.90 28.17 -17.72
C GLY A 532 18.40 28.43 -17.60
N VAL A 533 17.63 27.56 -16.93
CA VAL A 533 16.21 27.81 -16.61
C VAL A 533 16.10 28.27 -15.15
N PRO A 534 15.33 29.33 -14.83
CA PRO A 534 15.12 29.76 -13.44
C PRO A 534 14.44 28.67 -12.59
N ILE A 535 14.78 28.62 -11.29
CA ILE A 535 14.32 27.57 -10.36
C ILE A 535 12.78 27.45 -10.34
N GLU A 536 12.08 28.59 -10.27
CA GLU A 536 10.61 28.67 -10.27
C GLU A 536 9.97 28.27 -11.62
N SER A 537 10.74 28.27 -12.70
CA SER A 537 10.30 27.95 -14.07
C SER A 537 10.54 26.50 -14.47
N HIS A 538 11.11 25.66 -13.60
CA HIS A 538 11.27 24.24 -13.90
C HIS A 538 9.92 23.51 -13.93
N PRO A 539 9.65 22.67 -14.96
CA PRO A 539 8.44 21.88 -15.01
C PRO A 539 8.39 20.90 -13.83
N SER A 540 7.19 20.61 -13.31
CA SER A 540 7.03 19.75 -12.13
C SER A 540 7.50 18.30 -12.35
N LYS A 541 7.64 17.89 -13.62
CA LYS A 541 8.12 16.58 -14.08
C LYS A 541 9.04 16.72 -15.30
N LEU A 542 10.36 16.57 -15.12
CA LEU A 542 11.30 16.36 -16.23
C LEU A 542 11.25 14.88 -16.64
N ALA A 543 10.95 14.60 -17.90
CA ALA A 543 10.79 13.25 -18.44
C ALA A 543 11.66 13.00 -19.67
N GLY A 544 11.96 11.72 -19.93
CA GLY A 544 12.75 11.27 -21.07
C GLY A 544 14.25 11.58 -21.00
N SER A 545 15.04 10.90 -21.82
CA SER A 545 16.49 11.08 -21.96
C SER A 545 16.88 12.25 -22.87
N ASN A 546 15.95 12.75 -23.69
CA ASN A 546 16.17 13.92 -24.55
C ASN A 546 16.49 15.16 -23.69
N GLY A 547 17.53 15.90 -24.08
CA GLY A 547 18.02 17.07 -23.32
C GLY A 547 18.88 16.76 -22.09
N SER A 548 19.08 15.48 -21.73
CA SER A 548 19.84 15.05 -20.53
C SER A 548 21.22 15.68 -20.36
N LYS A 549 21.96 15.98 -21.44
CA LYS A 549 23.26 16.68 -21.38
C LYS A 549 23.19 18.08 -20.75
N ASN A 550 22.02 18.73 -20.79
CA ASN A 550 21.77 20.02 -20.14
C ASN A 550 21.19 19.88 -18.71
N ARG A 551 21.01 18.65 -18.21
CA ARG A 551 20.48 18.40 -16.87
C ARG A 551 21.59 18.21 -15.83
N TYR A 552 21.25 18.45 -14.56
CA TYR A 552 22.07 18.12 -13.40
C TYR A 552 21.18 17.73 -12.22
N PHE A 553 21.78 17.17 -11.17
CA PHE A 553 21.10 16.85 -9.91
C PHE A 553 21.46 17.89 -8.84
N ASP A 554 20.45 18.41 -8.18
CA ASP A 554 20.46 19.53 -7.24
C ASP A 554 20.74 19.02 -5.82
N PHE A 555 21.99 18.67 -5.55
CA PHE A 555 22.43 18.15 -4.26
C PHE A 555 22.31 19.18 -3.14
N ASP A 556 22.47 20.47 -3.43
CA ASP A 556 22.32 21.55 -2.45
C ASP A 556 20.87 21.66 -1.98
N LYS A 557 19.90 21.65 -2.91
CA LYS A 557 18.47 21.61 -2.55
C LYS A 557 18.06 20.29 -1.89
N LEU A 558 18.71 19.17 -2.24
CA LEU A 558 18.50 17.91 -1.52
C LEU A 558 18.99 18.03 -0.07
N GLY A 559 20.17 18.60 0.16
CA GLY A 559 20.69 18.89 1.50
C GLY A 559 19.75 19.78 2.31
N GLU A 560 19.26 20.87 1.71
CA GLU A 560 18.27 21.77 2.32
C GLU A 560 17.01 21.01 2.77
N VAL A 561 16.38 20.25 1.87
CA VAL A 561 15.15 19.49 2.17
C VAL A 561 15.41 18.36 3.18
N CYS A 562 16.54 17.67 3.11
CA CYS A 562 16.93 16.66 4.12
C CYS A 562 17.21 17.27 5.49
N SER A 563 17.64 18.53 5.57
CA SER A 563 17.97 19.23 6.82
C SER A 563 16.77 19.82 7.54
N ASP A 564 15.60 19.89 6.89
CA ASP A 564 14.38 20.40 7.51
C ASP A 564 13.80 19.36 8.51
N PRO A 565 13.65 19.69 9.81
CA PRO A 565 13.19 18.74 10.84
C PRO A 565 11.77 18.19 10.62
N THR A 566 11.00 18.75 9.69
CA THR A 566 9.69 18.21 9.30
C THR A 566 9.79 17.01 8.36
N VAL A 567 10.96 16.77 7.75
CA VAL A 567 11.26 15.59 6.93
C VAL A 567 11.81 14.44 7.77
N ASP A 568 12.56 14.74 8.84
CA ASP A 568 13.17 13.75 9.74
C ASP A 568 12.12 13.07 10.66
N PRO A 569 11.93 11.74 10.56
CA PRO A 569 10.96 11.01 11.38
C PRO A 569 11.24 10.93 12.90
N HIS A 570 12.44 11.29 13.36
CA HIS A 570 12.82 11.17 14.78
C HIS A 570 12.19 12.23 15.69
N PHE A 571 11.74 13.37 15.14
CA PHE A 571 11.17 14.46 15.93
C PHE A 571 9.68 14.31 16.26
N TRP A 572 9.00 13.27 15.75
CA TRP A 572 7.55 13.13 15.89
C TRP A 572 7.20 12.30 17.13
N PRO A 573 6.41 12.82 18.08
CA PRO A 573 6.16 12.16 19.36
C PRO A 573 5.30 10.90 19.19
N VAL A 574 5.91 9.74 19.39
CA VAL A 574 5.23 8.45 19.53
C VAL A 574 4.60 8.37 20.93
N LYS A 575 3.33 7.98 21.01
CA LYS A 575 2.54 7.77 22.25
C LYS A 575 1.49 6.67 22.03
#